data_AF-A0A317CCI8-F1
#
_entry.id   AF-A0A317CCI8-F1
#
_cell.length_a   1.000
_cell.length_b   1.000
_cell.length_c   1.000
_cell.angle_alpha   90.00
_cell.angle_beta   90.00
_cell.angle_gamma   90.00
#
_symmetry.space_group_name_H-M   'P 1'
#
loop_
_entity.id
_entity.type
_entity.pdbx_description
1 polymer ?
#
loop_
_entity_poly.entity_id
_entity_poly.type
_entity_poly.pdbx_seq_one_letter_code
_entity_poly.pdbx_strand_id
1 'polypeptide(L)'
;MADTLKITGENWSGHLVLGAQTKARGRVNGYSWYLQLKSNVLLVEIAEDPSIEPADLPMVGFGCGGWLYESKESQSLDTDADAIGYVDDKVQLAFALFREKQLDYLPAITCPCSDL
;
A
#
# COMPACT_ATOMS: atom_id res chain seq x y z
N MET A 1 17.17 15.48 -1.07
CA MET A 1 16.95 14.29 -1.90
C MET A 1 16.06 13.37 -1.08
N ALA A 2 15.01 12.79 -1.68
CA ALA A 2 14.18 11.84 -0.94
C ALA A 2 14.93 10.51 -0.88
N ASP A 3 15.21 10.04 0.33
CA ASP A 3 15.93 8.78 0.51
C ASP A 3 15.00 7.63 0.16
N THR A 4 15.47 6.78 -0.75
CA THR A 4 14.74 5.58 -1.18
C THR A 4 15.39 4.37 -0.53
N LEU A 5 14.63 3.69 0.33
CA LEU A 5 15.05 2.48 1.02
C LEU A 5 14.41 1.26 0.37
N LYS A 6 15.20 0.22 0.08
CA LYS A 6 14.65 -1.07 -0.34
C LYS A 6 14.14 -1.81 0.90
N ILE A 7 12.90 -2.32 0.83
CA ILE A 7 12.26 -3.15 1.86
C ILE A 7 11.84 -4.48 1.25
N THR A 8 12.00 -5.57 2.00
CA THR A 8 11.78 -6.93 1.49
C THR A 8 11.35 -7.87 2.61
N GLY A 9 10.55 -8.87 2.26
CA GLY A 9 10.24 -10.00 3.14
C GLY A 9 9.78 -11.20 2.33
N GLU A 10 9.05 -12.11 2.98
CA GLU A 10 8.64 -13.37 2.33
C GLU A 10 7.67 -13.13 1.17
N ASN A 11 8.13 -13.45 -0.04
CA ASN A 11 7.39 -13.26 -1.30
C ASN A 11 6.92 -11.82 -1.55
N TRP A 12 7.59 -10.84 -0.95
CA TRP A 12 7.32 -9.43 -1.22
C TRP A 12 8.59 -8.58 -1.23
N SER A 13 8.55 -7.51 -2.01
CA SER A 13 9.60 -6.49 -2.03
C SER A 13 9.01 -5.15 -2.42
N GLY A 14 9.69 -4.07 -2.07
CA GLY A 14 9.31 -2.73 -2.46
C GLY A 14 10.37 -1.68 -2.18
N HIS A 15 10.02 -0.45 -2.51
CA HIS A 15 10.85 0.72 -2.27
C HIS A 15 10.03 1.71 -1.45
N LEU A 16 10.57 2.07 -0.29
CA LEU A 16 10.07 3.09 0.60
C LEU A 16 10.75 4.42 0.28
N VAL A 17 9.97 5.49 0.18
CA VAL A 17 10.43 6.86 0.00
C VAL A 17 10.05 7.65 1.24
N LEU A 18 11.05 8.22 1.90
CA LEU A 18 10.89 9.07 3.09
C LEU A 18 10.93 10.56 2.70
N GLY A 19 10.17 11.39 3.41
CA GLY A 19 10.07 12.82 3.17
C GLY A 19 8.78 13.41 3.74
N ALA A 20 8.22 14.44 3.09
CA ALA A 20 6.96 15.05 3.51
C ALA A 20 5.76 14.09 3.51
N GLN A 21 5.84 13.01 2.74
CA GLN A 21 4.91 11.89 2.74
C GLN A 21 5.69 10.60 2.67
N THR A 22 5.42 9.68 3.58
CA THR A 22 5.98 8.34 3.57
C THR A 22 5.17 7.47 2.62
N LYS A 23 5.82 6.98 1.56
CA LYS A 23 5.18 6.17 0.51
C LYS A 23 6.01 4.95 0.23
N ALA A 24 5.39 3.81 0.00
CA ALA A 24 6.09 2.64 -0.50
C ALA A 24 5.31 1.96 -1.62
N ARG A 25 6.02 1.21 -2.47
CA ARG A 25 5.40 0.40 -3.53
C ARG A 25 6.26 -0.79 -3.89
N GLY A 26 5.63 -1.84 -4.39
CA GLY A 26 6.34 -3.01 -4.87
C GLY A 26 5.41 -4.16 -5.23
N ARG A 27 5.88 -5.39 -5.03
CA ARG A 27 5.10 -6.61 -5.28
C ARG A 27 4.99 -7.50 -4.05
N VAL A 28 3.85 -8.18 -3.90
CA VAL A 28 3.56 -9.23 -2.91
C VAL A 28 2.83 -10.37 -3.61
N ASN A 29 3.39 -11.59 -3.55
CA ASN A 29 2.83 -12.78 -4.23
C ASN A 29 2.50 -12.54 -5.72
N GLY A 30 3.28 -11.69 -6.40
CA GLY A 30 3.07 -11.32 -7.80
C GLY A 30 2.14 -10.12 -8.01
N TYR A 31 1.36 -9.70 -7.02
CA TYR A 31 0.47 -8.54 -7.09
C TYR A 31 1.19 -7.25 -6.75
N SER A 32 0.87 -6.18 -7.46
CA SER A 32 1.41 -4.85 -7.16
C SER A 32 0.71 -4.26 -5.94
N TRP A 33 1.50 -3.58 -5.09
CA TRP A 33 0.99 -2.90 -3.91
C TRP A 33 1.55 -1.49 -3.78
N TYR A 34 0.78 -0.65 -3.12
CA TYR A 34 1.14 0.72 -2.77
C TYR A 34 0.80 0.98 -1.31
N LEU A 35 1.65 1.75 -0.64
CA LEU A 35 1.46 2.23 0.71
C LEU A 35 1.56 3.74 0.73
N GLN A 36 0.67 4.35 1.48
CA GLN A 36 0.77 5.77 1.81
C GLN A 36 0.46 5.98 3.27
N LEU A 37 1.37 6.67 3.95
CA LEU A 37 1.15 7.22 5.28
C LEU A 37 0.97 8.74 5.14
N LYS A 38 -0.21 9.22 5.52
CA LYS A 38 -0.55 10.64 5.51
C LYS A 38 -1.15 11.02 6.86
N SER A 39 -0.56 12.04 7.48
CA SER A 39 -0.89 12.42 8.85
C SER A 39 -0.75 11.20 9.76
N ASN A 40 -1.86 10.59 10.18
CA ASN A 40 -1.85 9.41 11.05
C ASN A 40 -2.61 8.22 10.46
N VAL A 41 -2.87 8.25 9.15
CA VAL A 41 -3.55 7.15 8.45
C VAL A 41 -2.55 6.50 7.51
N LEU A 42 -2.35 5.20 7.71
CA LEU A 42 -1.61 4.34 6.82
C LEU A 42 -2.59 3.50 6.00
N LEU A 43 -2.44 3.56 4.68
CA LEU A 43 -3.17 2.73 3.74
C LEU A 43 -2.19 1.79 3.05
N VAL A 44 -2.59 0.54 2.87
CA VAL A 44 -1.94 -0.41 1.95
C VAL A 44 -2.98 -0.92 0.98
N GLU A 45 -2.71 -0.69 -0.30
CA GLU A 45 -3.55 -1.11 -1.42
C GLU A 45 -2.81 -2.22 -2.17
N ILE A 46 -3.52 -3.31 -2.49
CA ILE A 46 -3.01 -4.43 -3.29
C ILE A 46 -3.93 -4.60 -4.49
N ALA A 47 -3.41 -4.38 -5.70
CA ALA A 47 -4.20 -4.51 -6.92
C ALA A 47 -4.45 -5.98 -7.26
N GLU A 48 -5.68 -6.30 -7.70
CA GLU A 48 -6.07 -7.63 -8.14
C GLU A 48 -5.42 -8.04 -9.47
N ASP A 49 -5.17 -7.08 -10.36
CA ASP A 49 -4.53 -7.36 -11.65
C ASP A 49 -3.00 -7.44 -11.48
N PRO A 50 -2.37 -8.62 -11.62
CA PRO A 50 -0.93 -8.79 -11.44
C PRO A 50 -0.12 -8.17 -12.58
N SER A 51 -0.75 -7.82 -13.71
CA SER A 51 -0.09 -7.17 -14.85
C SER A 51 0.16 -5.68 -14.64
N ILE A 52 -0.55 -5.04 -13.70
CA ILE A 52 -0.31 -3.65 -13.33
C ILE A 52 1.06 -3.54 -12.69
N GLU A 53 1.91 -2.66 -13.20
CA GLU A 53 3.21 -2.38 -12.58
C GLU A 53 3.06 -1.53 -11.32
N PRO A 54 3.91 -1.69 -10.29
CA PRO A 54 3.82 -0.90 -9.07
C PRO A 54 3.91 0.62 -9.29
N ALA A 55 4.52 1.05 -10.41
CA ALA A 55 4.61 2.45 -10.77
C ALA A 55 3.30 3.04 -11.31
N ASP A 56 2.43 2.18 -11.85
CA ASP A 56 1.21 2.53 -12.58
C ASP A 56 -0.06 2.16 -11.81
N LEU A 57 0.07 1.75 -10.54
CA LEU A 57 -1.03 1.29 -9.71
C LEU A 57 -2.09 2.40 -9.52
N PRO A 58 -3.31 2.23 -10.06
CA PRO A 58 -4.40 3.14 -9.80
C PRO A 58 -4.97 2.88 -8.40
N MET A 59 -5.73 3.83 -7.85
CA MET A 59 -6.36 3.64 -6.55
C MET A 59 -7.29 2.42 -6.56
N VAL A 60 -7.15 1.55 -5.57
CA VAL A 60 -8.02 0.36 -5.44
C VAL A 60 -9.46 0.82 -5.18
N GLY A 61 -10.40 0.22 -5.91
CA GLY A 61 -11.81 0.64 -5.94
C GLY A 61 -12.11 1.75 -6.97
N PHE A 62 -11.08 2.37 -7.58
CA PHE A 62 -11.22 3.37 -8.64
C PHE A 62 -10.27 3.05 -9.81
N GLY A 63 -10.77 2.32 -10.81
CA GLY A 63 -9.99 1.91 -11.99
C GLY A 63 -9.40 0.50 -11.90
N CYS A 64 -9.17 -0.04 -10.69
CA CYS A 64 -8.90 -1.47 -10.49
C CYS A 64 -9.60 -2.01 -9.24
N GLY A 65 -9.85 -3.31 -9.23
CA GLY A 65 -10.26 -4.04 -8.03
C GLY A 65 -9.04 -4.41 -7.21
N GLY A 66 -9.25 -4.70 -5.93
CA GLY A 66 -8.14 -5.06 -5.06
C GLY A 66 -8.51 -5.13 -3.59
N TRP A 67 -7.50 -5.19 -2.75
CA TRP A 67 -7.63 -5.28 -1.30
C TRP A 67 -7.08 -4.04 -0.63
N LEU A 68 -7.74 -3.62 0.44
CA LEU A 68 -7.36 -2.45 1.22
C LEU A 68 -7.11 -2.85 2.68
N TYR A 69 -6.00 -2.37 3.22
CA TYR A 69 -5.74 -2.32 4.65
C TYR A 69 -5.63 -0.85 5.09
N GLU A 70 -6.37 -0.48 6.13
CA GLU A 70 -6.31 0.85 6.75
C GLU A 70 -5.93 0.72 8.23
N SER A 71 -4.94 1.49 8.66
CA SER A 71 -4.56 1.62 10.06
C SER A 71 -4.55 3.10 10.42
N LYS A 72 -5.31 3.46 11.46
CA LYS A 72 -5.28 4.79 12.07
C LYS A 72 -4.42 4.72 13.33
N GLU A 73 -3.39 5.53 13.39
CA GLU A 73 -2.51 5.64 14.55
C GLU A 73 -2.81 6.88 15.37
N SER A 74 -2.47 6.77 16.66
CA SER A 74 -2.38 7.89 17.58
C SER A 74 -0.93 8.22 17.96
N GLN A 75 0.04 7.42 17.49
CA GLN A 75 1.45 7.56 17.86
C GLN A 75 2.17 8.59 16.98
N SER A 76 3.00 9.44 17.59
CA SER A 76 3.86 10.37 16.87
C SER A 76 5.02 9.61 16.23
N LEU A 77 5.19 9.78 14.93
CA LEU A 77 6.35 9.27 14.18
C LEU A 77 7.38 10.39 14.12
N ASP A 78 8.15 10.52 15.20
CA ASP A 78 9.04 11.67 15.43
C ASP A 78 10.38 11.53 14.70
N THR A 79 10.75 10.31 14.27
CA THR A 79 11.97 10.05 13.50
C THR A 79 11.72 9.17 12.28
N ASP A 80 12.62 9.25 11.30
CA ASP A 80 12.62 8.36 10.14
C ASP A 80 12.74 6.88 10.54
N ALA A 81 13.49 6.58 11.62
CA ALA A 81 13.63 5.21 12.14
C ALA A 81 12.31 4.67 12.67
N ASP A 82 11.54 5.49 13.39
CA ASP A 82 10.21 5.12 13.88
C ASP A 82 9.25 4.89 12.70
N ALA A 83 9.29 5.78 11.69
CA ALA A 83 8.49 5.62 10.49
C ALA A 83 8.83 4.35 9.70
N ILE A 84 10.11 4.00 9.58
CA ILE A 84 10.55 2.76 8.92
C ILE A 84 10.04 1.53 9.68
N GLY A 85 10.28 1.46 11.00
CA GLY A 85 9.84 0.32 11.81
C GLY A 85 8.32 0.15 11.77
N TYR A 86 7.60 1.27 11.91
CA TYR A 86 6.15 1.28 11.80
C TYR A 86 5.64 0.80 10.43
N VAL A 87 6.24 1.29 9.34
CA VAL A 87 5.87 0.84 7.98
C VAL A 87 6.13 -0.66 7.83
N ASP A 88 7.28 -1.16 8.27
CA ASP A 88 7.64 -2.57 8.15
C ASP A 88 6.61 -3.45 8.88
N ASP A 89 6.30 -3.14 10.14
CA ASP A 89 5.31 -3.87 10.94
C ASP A 89 3.93 -3.91 10.26
N LYS A 90 3.44 -2.77 9.77
CA LYS A 90 2.11 -2.68 9.15
C LYS A 90 2.06 -3.35 7.78
N VAL A 91 3.13 -3.28 6.99
CA VAL A 91 3.25 -3.98 5.70
C VAL A 91 3.26 -5.48 5.92
N GLN A 92 4.03 -5.98 6.88
CA GLN A 92 4.05 -7.40 7.22
C GLN A 92 2.66 -7.90 7.65
N LEU A 93 1.97 -7.15 8.50
CA LEU A 93 0.60 -7.47 8.93
C LEU A 93 -0.39 -7.45 7.76
N ALA A 94 -0.39 -6.39 6.94
CA ALA A 94 -1.27 -6.29 5.78
C ALA A 94 -1.09 -7.47 4.82
N PHE A 95 0.15 -7.89 4.58
CA PHE A 95 0.44 -9.03 3.71
C PHE A 95 0.09 -10.38 4.32
N ALA A 96 0.19 -10.53 5.65
CA ALA A 96 -0.34 -11.70 6.34
C ALA A 96 -1.86 -11.80 6.17
N LEU A 97 -2.59 -10.71 6.45
CA LEU A 97 -4.04 -10.65 6.26
C LEU A 97 -4.45 -10.88 4.81
N PHE A 98 -3.69 -10.36 3.84
CA PHE A 98 -3.90 -10.61 2.41
C PHE A 98 -3.81 -12.09 2.07
N ARG A 99 -2.74 -12.77 2.53
CA ARG A 99 -2.54 -14.22 2.32
C ARG A 99 -3.66 -15.06 2.95
N GLU A 100 -4.16 -14.61 4.09
CA GLU A 100 -5.25 -15.27 4.81
C GLU A 100 -6.64 -14.89 4.29
N LYS A 101 -6.73 -14.04 3.25
CA LYS A 101 -7.98 -13.54 2.66
C LYS A 101 -8.87 -12.80 3.67
N GLN A 102 -8.25 -12.05 4.58
CA GLN A 102 -8.91 -11.28 5.63
C GLN A 102 -8.95 -9.77 5.36
N LEU A 103 -8.37 -9.30 4.26
CA LEU A 103 -8.49 -7.90 3.85
C LEU A 103 -9.82 -7.64 3.13
N ASP A 104 -10.35 -6.44 3.33
CA ASP A 104 -11.53 -5.97 2.62
C ASP A 104 -11.23 -5.85 1.13
N TYR A 105 -12.04 -6.52 0.31
CA TYR A 105 -11.96 -6.40 -1.14
C TYR A 105 -12.85 -5.26 -1.62
N LEU A 106 -12.28 -4.38 -2.43
CA LEU A 106 -12.97 -3.29 -3.10
C LEU A 106 -13.07 -3.60 -4.60
N PRO A 107 -14.27 -3.81 -5.16
CA PRO A 107 -14.43 -4.01 -6.59
C PRO A 107 -14.10 -2.73 -7.36
N ALA A 108 -13.60 -2.87 -8.59
CA ALA A 108 -13.42 -1.73 -9.48
C ALA A 108 -14.77 -1.06 -9.76
N ILE A 109 -14.94 0.19 -9.35
CA ILE A 109 -16.10 0.98 -9.77
C ILE A 109 -15.75 1.65 -11.08
N THR A 110 -16.27 1.14 -12.19
CA THR A 110 -16.36 1.92 -13.42
C THR A 110 -17.55 2.86 -13.25
N CYS A 111 -17.31 4.14 -12.97
CA CYS A 111 -18.40 5.11 -12.88
C CYS A 111 -19.03 5.25 -14.27
N PRO A 112 -20.31 4.88 -14.52
CA PRO A 112 -20.95 5.08 -15.82
C PRO A 112 -21.41 6.54 -16.01
N CYS A 113 -20.83 7.49 -15.29
CA CYS A 113 -21.21 8.90 -15.31
C CYS A 113 -20.65 9.62 -16.54
N SER A 114 -21.08 9.22 -17.74
CA SER A 114 -21.00 10.06 -18.96
C SER A 114 -21.88 9.58 -20.12
N ASP A 115 -23.10 9.09 -19.84
CA ASP A 115 -24.17 8.96 -20.85
C ASP A 115 -25.34 9.90 -20.53
N LEU A 116 -25.05 11.19 -20.30
CA LEU A 116 -26.06 12.25 -20.12
C LEU A 116 -25.69 13.50 -20.92
#